data_AF-A0A8J3CWQ1-F1
#
_entry.id   AF-A0A8J3CWQ1-F1
#
_cell.length_a   1.000
_cell.length_b   1.000
_cell.length_c   1.000
_cell.angle_alpha   90.00
_cell.angle_beta   90.00
_cell.angle_gamma   90.00
#
_symmetry.space_group_name_H-M   'P 1'
#
loop_
_entity.id
_entity.type
_entity.pdbx_description
1 polymer ?
#
loop_
_entity_poly.entity_id
_entity_poly.type
_entity_poly.pdbx_seq_one_letter_code
_entity_poly.pdbx_strand_id
1 'polypeptide(L)'
;MLLFINWSCIDADESTSLLEECDILNYRIYQGEQLTLGEVSREFIFIGIDKSYTDEDISDFLQTQNFLDQGFNFTIHEDAQYQFKQIPVRLNRQRNCSEISVILESLEGSDIIAYAHPTFETDDCQDAIGNPVGEQCVRVYVSSFFVRVPNPEELTALQELIASTNTEWLGANQFMSNWHEIRATKNSQGDALEMANFFLQSGVVNAVDPGIGIYPVR
;
A
#
# COMPACT_ATOMS: atom_id res chain seq x y z
N MET A 1 21.97 40.44 55.30
CA MET A 1 22.29 39.35 54.36
C MET A 1 20.98 38.92 53.73
N LEU A 2 20.68 39.45 52.55
CA LEU A 2 19.46 39.16 51.80
C LEU A 2 19.60 37.79 51.11
N LEU A 3 18.69 36.87 51.41
CA LEU A 3 18.59 35.55 50.77
C LEU A 3 17.42 35.60 49.79
N PHE A 4 17.74 35.70 48.51
CA PHE A 4 16.82 35.44 47.41
C PHE A 4 16.68 33.92 47.29
N ILE A 5 15.45 33.41 47.42
CA ILE A 5 15.14 32.03 47.04
C ILE A 5 14.33 32.12 45.75
N ASN A 6 14.98 31.70 44.68
CA ASN A 6 14.45 31.67 43.33
C ASN A 6 13.22 30.75 43.26
N TRP A 7 12.17 31.29 42.65
CA TRP A 7 11.02 30.58 42.15
C TRP A 7 11.48 29.79 40.92
N SER A 8 11.58 28.48 41.03
CA SER A 8 11.70 27.61 39.85
C SER A 8 10.29 27.19 39.48
N CYS A 9 9.78 27.76 38.38
CA CYS A 9 8.67 27.16 37.65
C CYS A 9 9.14 25.78 37.19
N ILE A 10 8.42 24.74 37.59
CA ILE A 10 8.48 23.44 36.93
C ILE A 10 7.54 23.60 35.76
N ASP A 11 8.10 23.83 34.57
CA ASP A 11 7.33 23.77 33.33
C ASP A 11 6.83 22.33 33.19
N ALA A 12 5.50 22.22 33.13
CA ALA A 12 4.82 21.00 32.73
C ALA A 12 5.07 20.79 31.24
N ASP A 13 6.17 20.15 30.89
CA ASP A 13 6.35 19.54 29.58
C ASP A 13 5.53 18.24 29.56
N GLU A 14 4.21 18.37 29.51
CA GLU A 14 3.33 17.33 28.96
C GLU A 14 3.49 17.34 27.43
N SER A 15 4.68 16.99 26.96
CA SER A 15 4.88 16.53 25.59
C SER A 15 4.74 15.00 25.56
N THR A 16 3.64 14.47 26.12
CA THR A 16 3.14 13.17 25.67
C THR A 16 2.51 13.40 24.31
N SER A 17 3.38 13.55 23.31
CA SER A 17 3.11 13.11 21.95
C SER A 17 2.67 11.67 22.08
N LEU A 18 1.36 11.44 22.24
CA LEU A 18 0.76 10.15 21.99
C LEU A 18 1.13 9.85 20.54
N LEU A 19 2.19 9.06 20.36
CA LEU A 19 2.45 8.33 19.13
C LEU A 19 1.17 7.55 18.89
N GLU A 20 0.28 8.10 18.06
CA GLU A 20 -0.86 7.36 17.53
C GLU A 20 -0.27 6.12 16.88
N GLU A 21 -0.47 4.95 17.52
CA GLU A 21 -0.09 3.68 16.92
C GLU A 21 -0.84 3.56 15.59
N CYS A 22 -0.07 3.41 14.52
CA CYS A 22 -0.60 3.25 13.19
C CYS A 22 -0.82 1.76 12.95
N ASP A 23 -2.08 1.31 13.01
CA ASP A 23 -2.43 -0.11 12.79
C ASP A 23 -2.32 -0.55 11.32
N ILE A 24 -1.88 0.34 10.43
CA ILE A 24 -1.64 0.06 9.01
C ILE A 24 -0.35 -0.75 8.87
N LEU A 25 -0.46 -1.94 8.27
CA LEU A 25 0.67 -2.79 7.95
C LEU A 25 1.66 -2.05 7.03
N ASN A 26 2.88 -1.83 7.51
CA ASN A 26 3.91 -1.09 6.78
C ASN A 26 5.20 -1.91 6.58
N TYR A 27 5.11 -3.24 6.61
CA TYR A 27 6.28 -4.10 6.42
C TYR A 27 5.96 -5.32 5.55
N ARG A 28 7.00 -5.80 4.87
CA ARG A 28 7.01 -7.10 4.20
C ARG A 28 7.98 -8.05 4.89
N ILE A 29 7.70 -9.36 4.84
CA ILE A 29 8.65 -10.36 5.32
C ILE A 29 9.56 -10.79 4.17
N TYR A 30 10.87 -10.62 4.35
CA TYR A 30 11.88 -11.05 3.38
C TYR A 30 12.98 -11.82 4.11
N GLN A 31 13.23 -13.06 3.68
CA GLN A 31 14.22 -13.95 4.31
C GLN A 31 14.08 -14.12 5.84
N GLY A 32 12.83 -14.05 6.34
CA GLY A 32 12.53 -14.18 7.77
C GLY A 32 12.66 -12.89 8.57
N GLU A 33 13.01 -11.77 7.93
CA GLU A 33 13.09 -10.45 8.55
C GLU A 33 11.92 -9.56 8.11
N GLN A 34 11.47 -8.68 9.00
CA GLN A 34 10.53 -7.63 8.64
C GLN A 34 11.30 -6.45 8.05
N LEU A 35 10.96 -6.10 6.80
CA LEU A 35 11.48 -4.92 6.12
C LEU A 35 10.37 -3.88 6.01
N THR A 36 10.58 -2.71 6.63
CA THR A 36 9.63 -1.61 6.56
C THR A 36 9.56 -1.00 5.16
N LEU A 37 8.35 -0.57 4.78
CA LEU A 37 8.06 0.22 3.59
C LEU A 37 8.23 1.72 3.83
N GLY A 38 8.39 2.14 5.08
CA GLY A 38 8.46 3.55 5.49
C GLY A 38 7.35 3.93 6.47
N GLU A 39 7.32 5.20 6.84
CA GLU A 39 6.20 5.78 7.58
C GLU A 39 5.00 5.97 6.63
N VAL A 40 3.79 5.73 7.11
CA VAL A 40 2.57 5.97 6.30
C VAL A 40 2.49 7.44 5.95
N SER A 41 2.32 7.74 4.66
CA SER A 41 2.15 9.10 4.18
C SER A 41 0.85 9.68 4.70
N ARG A 42 0.94 10.92 5.19
CA ARG A 42 -0.23 11.68 5.66
C ARG A 42 -0.91 12.44 4.54
N GLU A 43 -0.31 12.50 3.35
CA GLU A 43 -0.74 13.36 2.25
C GLU A 43 -1.27 12.60 1.04
N PHE A 44 -0.90 11.33 0.87
CA PHE A 44 -1.24 10.55 -0.31
C PHE A 44 -1.86 9.21 0.05
N ILE A 45 -2.73 8.74 -0.84
CA ILE A 45 -3.21 7.36 -0.89
C ILE A 45 -3.06 6.84 -2.32
N PHE A 46 -3.10 5.53 -2.49
CA PHE A 46 -2.94 4.89 -3.79
C PHE A 46 -4.16 4.06 -4.12
N ILE A 47 -4.72 4.25 -5.31
CA ILE A 47 -5.90 3.52 -5.75
C ILE A 47 -5.63 2.77 -7.04
N GLY A 48 -6.25 1.60 -7.15
CA GLY A 48 -6.34 0.83 -8.38
C GLY A 48 -7.77 0.81 -8.90
N ILE A 49 -7.93 1.11 -10.18
CA ILE A 49 -9.23 1.12 -10.88
C ILE A 49 -9.19 0.15 -12.05
N ASP A 50 -10.26 -0.60 -12.29
CA ASP A 50 -10.35 -1.50 -13.44
C ASP A 50 -10.21 -0.75 -14.76
N LYS A 51 -9.43 -1.29 -15.69
CA LYS A 51 -9.17 -0.68 -17.00
C LYS A 51 -10.41 -0.52 -17.88
N SER A 52 -11.52 -1.17 -17.55
CA SER A 52 -12.80 -0.95 -18.22
C SER A 52 -13.37 0.45 -18.00
N TYR A 53 -12.97 1.17 -16.95
CA TYR A 53 -13.38 2.56 -16.71
C TYR A 53 -12.53 3.54 -17.52
N THR A 54 -13.19 4.55 -18.10
CA THR A 54 -12.51 5.60 -18.87
C THR A 54 -11.81 6.60 -17.95
N ASP A 55 -10.87 7.37 -18.48
CA ASP A 55 -10.20 8.42 -17.70
C ASP A 55 -11.18 9.52 -17.26
N GLU A 56 -12.27 9.73 -18.00
CA GLU A 56 -13.37 10.62 -17.65
C GLU A 56 -14.16 10.08 -16.45
N ASP A 57 -14.54 8.79 -16.46
CA ASP A 57 -15.22 8.14 -15.32
C ASP A 57 -14.40 8.25 -14.03
N ILE A 58 -13.08 8.06 -14.16
CA ILE A 58 -12.13 8.17 -13.05
C ILE A 58 -12.05 9.59 -12.54
N SER A 59 -11.91 10.57 -13.45
CA SER A 59 -11.84 11.98 -13.10
C SER A 59 -13.11 12.45 -12.39
N ASP A 60 -14.29 12.08 -12.92
CA ASP A 60 -15.59 12.38 -12.32
C ASP A 60 -15.72 11.76 -10.93
N PHE A 61 -15.33 10.49 -10.78
CA PHE A 61 -15.32 9.83 -9.47
C PHE A 61 -14.43 10.57 -8.47
N LEU A 62 -13.19 10.91 -8.83
CA LEU A 62 -12.26 11.62 -7.94
C LEU A 62 -12.75 13.02 -7.57
N GLN A 63 -13.47 13.70 -8.47
CA GLN A 63 -14.08 15.00 -8.18
C GLN A 63 -15.20 14.95 -7.14
N THR A 64 -15.85 13.79 -6.97
CA THR A 64 -16.87 13.60 -5.93
C THR A 64 -16.28 13.33 -4.55
N GLN A 65 -14.99 12.99 -4.45
CA GLN A 65 -14.35 12.64 -3.18
C GLN A 65 -13.88 13.88 -2.43
N ASN A 66 -14.65 14.31 -1.44
CA ASN A 66 -14.39 15.55 -0.70
C ASN A 66 -13.10 15.55 0.14
N PHE A 67 -12.49 14.38 0.38
CA PHE A 67 -11.24 14.23 1.11
C PHE A 67 -10.01 14.37 0.20
N LEU A 68 -10.18 14.43 -1.12
CA LEU A 68 -9.10 14.63 -2.09
C LEU A 68 -8.87 16.11 -2.40
N ASP A 69 -7.61 16.47 -2.64
CA ASP A 69 -7.22 17.78 -3.13
C ASP A 69 -7.64 17.93 -4.61
N GLN A 70 -8.68 18.72 -4.83
CA GLN A 70 -9.25 18.97 -6.16
C GLN A 70 -8.33 19.81 -7.07
N GLY A 71 -7.29 20.44 -6.50
CA GLY A 71 -6.27 21.16 -7.27
C GLY A 71 -5.08 20.28 -7.66
N PHE A 72 -5.02 19.03 -7.20
CA PHE A 72 -3.92 18.13 -7.48
C PHE A 72 -4.02 17.54 -8.89
N ASN A 73 -2.97 17.72 -9.68
CA ASN A 73 -2.88 17.16 -11.02
C ASN A 73 -2.36 15.71 -10.95
N PHE A 74 -3.26 14.74 -10.76
CA PHE A 74 -2.90 13.34 -10.70
C PHE A 74 -2.51 12.77 -12.08
N THR A 75 -1.72 11.70 -12.08
CA THR A 75 -1.39 10.93 -13.27
C THR A 75 -2.04 9.55 -13.20
N ILE A 76 -2.68 9.13 -14.28
CA ILE A 76 -3.19 7.76 -14.43
C ILE A 76 -2.06 6.92 -15.03
N HIS A 77 -1.52 5.99 -14.24
CA HIS A 77 -0.48 5.09 -14.68
C HIS A 77 -1.10 3.79 -15.21
N GLU A 78 -0.68 3.38 -16.41
CA GLU A 78 -1.12 2.14 -17.03
C GLU A 78 0.07 1.30 -17.48
N ASP A 79 0.08 0.03 -17.08
CA ASP A 79 0.98 -0.99 -17.63
C ASP A 79 0.16 -1.95 -18.50
N ALA A 80 0.57 -2.20 -19.74
CA ALA A 80 -0.15 -3.08 -20.68
C ALA A 80 -0.45 -4.48 -20.12
N GLN A 81 0.38 -5.01 -19.21
CA GLN A 81 0.28 -6.34 -18.64
C GLN A 81 -0.49 -6.37 -17.32
N TYR A 82 -0.73 -5.21 -16.70
CA TYR A 82 -1.44 -5.11 -15.42
C TYR A 82 -2.92 -4.76 -15.62
N GLN A 83 -3.82 -5.31 -14.82
CA GLN A 83 -5.27 -5.18 -15.05
C GLN A 83 -5.84 -3.83 -14.59
N PHE A 84 -5.14 -3.12 -13.70
CA PHE A 84 -5.65 -1.90 -13.10
C PHE A 84 -4.88 -0.67 -13.56
N LYS A 85 -5.59 0.44 -13.67
CA LYS A 85 -5.02 1.79 -13.70
C LYS A 85 -4.62 2.18 -12.30
N GLN A 86 -3.45 2.78 -12.15
CA GLN A 86 -2.81 3.05 -10.87
C GLN A 86 -2.66 4.53 -10.67
N ILE A 87 -3.15 5.05 -9.54
CA ILE A 87 -3.29 6.50 -9.36
C ILE A 87 -2.89 6.86 -7.93
N PRO A 88 -1.73 7.52 -7.71
CA PRO A 88 -1.50 8.23 -6.48
C PRO A 88 -2.39 9.47 -6.45
N VAL A 89 -3.15 9.66 -5.38
CA VAL A 89 -4.02 10.83 -5.20
C VAL A 89 -3.68 11.55 -3.91
N ARG A 90 -3.76 12.89 -3.94
CA ARG A 90 -3.46 13.74 -2.80
C ARG A 90 -4.69 14.00 -1.95
N LEU A 91 -4.53 13.92 -0.64
CA LEU A 91 -5.51 14.29 0.35
C LEU A 91 -5.59 15.82 0.49
N ASN A 92 -6.79 16.35 0.72
CA ASN A 92 -7.02 17.80 0.84
C ASN A 92 -6.41 18.45 2.09
N ARG A 93 -5.97 17.63 3.04
CA ARG A 93 -5.18 17.98 4.22
C ARG A 93 -4.47 16.73 4.71
N GLN A 94 -3.44 16.93 5.53
CA GLN A 94 -2.80 15.82 6.23
C GLN A 94 -3.80 15.04 7.09
N ARG A 95 -3.68 13.71 7.06
CA ARG A 95 -4.51 12.76 7.80
C ARG A 95 -3.65 11.90 8.72
N ASN A 96 -4.18 11.55 9.89
CA ASN A 96 -3.56 10.51 10.70
C ASN A 96 -3.93 9.10 10.19
N CYS A 97 -3.32 8.06 10.75
CA CYS A 97 -3.55 6.70 10.27
C CYS A 97 -5.01 6.26 10.41
N SER A 98 -5.70 6.61 11.49
CA SER A 98 -7.11 6.27 11.68
C SER A 98 -8.00 6.91 10.61
N GLU A 99 -7.76 8.18 10.28
CA GLU A 99 -8.47 8.87 9.19
C GLU A 99 -8.15 8.24 7.82
N ILE A 100 -6.91 7.83 7.57
CA ILE A 100 -6.52 7.13 6.34
C ILE A 100 -7.26 5.81 6.22
N SER A 101 -7.28 4.97 7.27
CA SER A 101 -8.00 3.70 7.26
C SER A 101 -9.48 3.87 6.91
N VAL A 102 -10.15 4.88 7.50
CA VAL A 102 -11.57 5.19 7.18
C VAL A 102 -11.74 5.62 5.71
N ILE A 103 -10.79 6.39 5.16
CA ILE A 103 -10.82 6.80 3.75
C ILE A 103 -10.66 5.58 2.84
N LEU A 104 -9.71 4.69 3.13
CA LEU A 104 -9.47 3.48 2.33
C LEU A 104 -10.70 2.57 2.35
N GLU A 105 -11.29 2.31 3.52
CA GLU A 105 -12.53 1.52 3.64
C GLU A 105 -13.70 2.15 2.86
N SER A 106 -13.85 3.48 2.94
CA SER A 106 -14.88 4.20 2.18
C SER A 106 -14.68 4.07 0.66
N LEU A 107 -13.43 4.06 0.18
CA LEU A 107 -13.12 3.92 -1.25
C LEU A 107 -13.47 2.51 -1.74
N GLU A 108 -13.16 1.47 -0.95
CA GLU A 108 -13.46 0.08 -1.31
C GLU A 108 -14.96 -0.19 -1.50
N GLY A 109 -15.83 0.60 -0.84
CA GLY A 109 -17.27 0.58 -1.06
C GLY A 109 -17.72 1.02 -2.47
N SER A 110 -16.86 1.65 -3.26
CA SER A 110 -17.18 2.14 -4.61
C SER A 110 -16.87 1.10 -5.70
N ASP A 111 -17.79 0.89 -6.65
CA ASP A 111 -17.64 -0.11 -7.72
C ASP A 111 -16.40 0.13 -8.61
N ILE A 112 -16.02 1.39 -8.82
CA ILE A 112 -14.85 1.74 -9.64
C ILE A 112 -13.52 1.35 -8.99
N ILE A 113 -13.47 1.25 -7.67
CA ILE A 113 -12.27 0.92 -6.91
C ILE A 113 -12.09 -0.59 -6.89
N ALA A 114 -10.97 -1.07 -7.43
CA ALA A 114 -10.54 -2.47 -7.32
C ALA A 114 -9.75 -2.72 -6.03
N TYR A 115 -8.96 -1.74 -5.60
CA TYR A 115 -8.25 -1.71 -4.33
C TYR A 115 -7.87 -0.28 -3.95
N ALA A 116 -7.73 -0.01 -2.65
CA ALA A 116 -7.19 1.24 -2.13
C ALA A 116 -6.17 0.93 -1.03
N HIS A 117 -4.99 1.55 -1.11
CA HIS A 117 -3.87 1.28 -0.22
C HIS A 117 -3.29 2.58 0.35
N PRO A 118 -2.69 2.53 1.55
CA PRO A 118 -1.84 3.60 2.05
C PRO A 118 -0.64 3.77 1.11
N THR A 119 -0.01 4.94 1.18
CA THR A 119 1.34 5.13 0.65
C THR A 119 2.33 5.34 1.78
N PHE A 120 3.62 5.23 1.48
CA PHE A 120 4.68 5.37 2.45
C PHE A 120 5.68 6.43 1.99
N GLU A 121 6.14 7.23 2.94
CA GLU A 121 7.16 8.26 2.73
C GLU A 121 8.49 7.61 2.33
N THR A 122 9.17 8.21 1.35
CA THR A 122 10.47 7.74 0.86
C THR A 122 11.25 8.90 0.25
N ASP A 123 12.53 9.02 0.61
CA ASP A 123 13.47 9.93 -0.05
C ASP A 123 14.10 9.28 -1.30
N ASP A 124 13.91 7.97 -1.47
CA ASP A 124 14.41 7.21 -2.61
C ASP A 124 13.39 7.23 -3.75
N CYS A 125 13.53 8.22 -4.64
CA CYS A 125 12.74 8.36 -5.86
C CYS A 125 13.43 7.75 -7.08
N GLN A 126 13.97 6.54 -6.92
CA GLN A 126 14.52 5.74 -8.00
C GLN A 126 13.63 4.53 -8.32
N ASP A 127 13.56 4.15 -9.59
CA ASP A 127 12.95 2.90 -10.02
C ASP A 127 13.85 1.70 -9.66
N ALA A 128 13.37 0.48 -9.96
CA ALA A 128 14.10 -0.76 -9.65
C ALA A 128 15.46 -0.91 -10.37
N ILE A 129 15.76 -0.08 -11.37
CA ILE A 129 17.04 -0.06 -12.09
C ILE A 129 17.85 1.23 -11.85
N GLY A 130 17.43 2.08 -10.91
CA GLY A 130 18.14 3.26 -10.46
C GLY A 130 17.86 4.55 -11.25
N ASN A 131 16.84 4.58 -12.11
CA ASN A 131 16.47 5.82 -12.79
C ASN A 131 15.60 6.70 -11.88
N PRO A 132 15.77 8.03 -11.90
CA PRO A 132 14.89 8.93 -11.16
C PRO A 132 13.46 8.87 -11.72
N VAL A 133 12.47 8.72 -10.83
CA VAL A 133 11.03 8.77 -11.21
C VAL A 133 10.41 10.16 -11.06
N GLY A 134 11.02 11.04 -10.26
CA GLY A 134 10.55 12.39 -9.99
C GLY A 134 11.29 13.05 -8.83
N GLU A 135 10.96 14.32 -8.55
CA GLU A 135 11.54 15.06 -7.40
C GLU A 135 10.87 14.71 -6.07
N GLN A 136 9.62 14.28 -6.10
CA GLN A 136 8.87 13.78 -4.96
C GLN A 136 8.12 12.54 -5.39
N CYS A 137 8.12 11.53 -4.52
CA CYS A 137 7.51 10.25 -4.79
C CYS A 137 7.00 9.63 -3.50
N VAL A 138 6.17 8.61 -3.66
CA VAL A 138 5.73 7.76 -2.56
C VAL A 138 5.99 6.31 -2.91
N ARG A 139 6.28 5.52 -1.88
CA ARG A 139 6.32 4.07 -2.00
C ARG A 139 4.93 3.51 -1.81
N VAL A 140 4.59 2.52 -2.63
CA VAL A 140 3.29 1.84 -2.59
C VAL A 140 3.51 0.34 -2.74
N TYR A 141 2.50 -0.45 -2.40
CA TYR A 141 2.34 -1.79 -2.93
C TYR A 141 1.15 -1.80 -3.88
N VAL A 142 1.22 -2.66 -4.89
CA VAL A 142 0.14 -2.90 -5.85
C VAL A 142 -0.68 -4.11 -5.41
N SER A 143 -1.76 -4.41 -6.13
CA SER A 143 -2.68 -5.49 -5.76
C SER A 143 -2.13 -6.91 -5.96
N SER A 144 -0.96 -7.09 -6.56
CA SER A 144 -0.37 -8.40 -6.82
C SER A 144 0.93 -8.62 -6.08
N PHE A 145 1.17 -9.90 -5.78
CA PHE A 145 2.35 -10.37 -5.09
C PHE A 145 2.74 -11.74 -5.66
N PHE A 146 4.03 -12.02 -5.64
CA PHE A 146 4.56 -13.32 -6.03
C PHE A 146 4.73 -14.22 -4.81
N VAL A 147 4.46 -15.50 -4.97
CA VAL A 147 4.74 -16.53 -3.96
C VAL A 147 5.57 -17.64 -4.56
N ARG A 148 6.47 -18.21 -3.77
CA ARG A 148 7.31 -19.34 -4.21
C ARG A 148 6.86 -20.64 -3.54
N VAL A 149 6.38 -21.58 -4.33
CA VAL A 149 6.05 -22.93 -3.85
C VAL A 149 7.31 -23.80 -3.72
N PRO A 150 7.37 -24.72 -2.74
CA PRO A 150 8.49 -25.65 -2.63
C PRO A 150 8.58 -26.62 -3.82
N ASN A 151 7.44 -27.10 -4.34
CA ASN A 151 7.35 -28.00 -5.48
C ASN A 151 6.36 -27.44 -6.53
N PRO A 152 6.81 -27.05 -7.73
CA PRO A 152 5.95 -26.50 -8.78
C PRO A 152 4.92 -27.50 -9.34
N GLU A 153 5.08 -28.80 -9.09
CA GLU A 153 4.14 -29.83 -9.52
C GLU A 153 3.00 -30.06 -8.51
N GLU A 154 3.12 -29.54 -7.28
CA GLU A 154 2.17 -29.73 -6.18
C GLU A 154 1.50 -28.41 -5.79
N LEU A 155 0.46 -28.03 -6.53
CA LEU A 155 -0.22 -26.74 -6.35
C LEU A 155 -1.51 -26.82 -5.52
N THR A 156 -1.94 -28.02 -5.07
CA THR A 156 -3.23 -28.20 -4.39
C THR A 156 -3.36 -27.32 -3.14
N ALA A 157 -2.36 -27.33 -2.25
CA ALA A 157 -2.38 -26.50 -1.04
C ALA A 157 -2.40 -25.00 -1.35
N LEU A 158 -1.69 -24.58 -2.42
CA LEU A 158 -1.71 -23.19 -2.86
C LEU A 158 -3.11 -22.81 -3.39
N GLN A 159 -3.72 -23.67 -4.20
CA GLN A 159 -5.06 -23.43 -4.76
C GLN A 159 -6.13 -23.38 -3.68
N GLU A 160 -6.05 -24.24 -2.67
CA GLU A 160 -6.92 -24.21 -1.50
C GLU A 160 -6.76 -22.91 -0.72
N LEU A 161 -5.52 -22.46 -0.50
CA LEU A 161 -5.25 -21.20 0.18
C LEU A 161 -5.82 -20.02 -0.61
N ILE A 162 -5.55 -19.94 -1.91
CA ILE A 162 -6.06 -18.90 -2.82
C ILE A 162 -7.59 -18.82 -2.78
N ALA A 163 -8.27 -19.97 -2.85
CA ALA A 163 -9.72 -20.04 -2.78
C ALA A 163 -10.25 -19.61 -1.40
N SER A 164 -9.57 -20.01 -0.32
CA SER A 164 -9.98 -19.67 1.05
C SER A 164 -9.87 -18.18 1.34
N THR A 165 -8.86 -17.48 0.79
CA THR A 165 -8.63 -16.04 0.97
C THR A 165 -9.33 -15.18 -0.06
N ASN A 166 -10.07 -15.78 -0.99
CA ASN A 166 -10.70 -15.12 -2.13
C ASN A 166 -9.73 -14.25 -2.95
N THR A 167 -8.49 -14.73 -3.10
CA THR A 167 -7.48 -14.12 -3.97
C THR A 167 -7.54 -14.75 -5.37
N GLU A 168 -6.97 -14.08 -6.37
CA GLU A 168 -6.94 -14.54 -7.76
C GLU A 168 -5.57 -15.11 -8.13
N TRP A 169 -5.55 -16.27 -8.80
CA TRP A 169 -4.32 -16.81 -9.39
C TRP A 169 -4.12 -16.27 -10.81
N LEU A 170 -3.04 -15.51 -11.04
CA LEU A 170 -2.74 -14.94 -12.36
C LEU A 170 -1.89 -15.86 -13.24
N GLY A 171 -1.17 -16.80 -12.63
CA GLY A 171 -0.39 -17.81 -13.34
C GLY A 171 0.96 -18.09 -12.69
N ALA A 172 1.76 -18.92 -13.35
CA ALA A 172 3.15 -19.12 -13.01
C ALA A 172 4.02 -18.05 -13.70
N ASN A 173 5.08 -17.62 -13.02
CA ASN A 173 6.07 -16.75 -13.61
C ASN A 173 6.78 -17.51 -14.75
N GLN A 174 6.79 -16.92 -15.94
CA GLN A 174 7.33 -17.56 -17.16
C GLN A 174 8.84 -17.85 -17.10
N PHE A 175 9.58 -17.17 -16.22
CA PHE A 175 11.03 -17.34 -16.07
C PHE A 175 11.40 -18.20 -14.86
N MET A 176 10.50 -18.33 -13.88
CA MET A 176 10.73 -19.08 -12.65
C MET A 176 9.47 -19.89 -12.30
N SER A 177 9.43 -21.14 -12.74
CA SER A 177 8.22 -21.98 -12.69
C SER A 177 7.68 -22.28 -11.29
N ASN A 178 8.49 -22.09 -10.24
CA ASN A 178 8.09 -22.24 -8.85
C ASN A 178 7.57 -20.93 -8.22
N TRP A 179 7.58 -19.82 -8.97
CA TRP A 179 6.97 -18.58 -8.55
C TRP A 179 5.61 -18.41 -9.24
N HIS A 180 4.61 -18.02 -8.48
CA HIS A 180 3.25 -17.79 -8.94
C HIS A 180 2.82 -16.39 -8.56
N GLU A 181 2.15 -15.71 -9.48
CA GLU A 181 1.58 -14.39 -9.21
C GLU A 181 0.14 -14.54 -8.72
N ILE A 182 -0.14 -13.86 -7.62
CA ILE A 182 -1.44 -13.85 -6.95
C ILE A 182 -1.88 -12.41 -6.80
N ARG A 183 -3.17 -12.18 -6.86
CA ARG A 183 -3.77 -10.85 -6.71
C ARG A 183 -4.78 -10.83 -5.59
N ALA A 184 -4.67 -9.81 -4.75
CA ALA A 184 -5.68 -9.43 -3.79
C ALA A 184 -6.39 -8.15 -4.27
N THR A 185 -7.71 -8.21 -4.37
CA THR A 185 -8.58 -7.03 -4.56
C THR A 185 -9.35 -6.76 -3.27
N LYS A 186 -10.17 -5.71 -3.24
CA LYS A 186 -11.11 -5.42 -2.14
C LYS A 186 -12.08 -6.57 -1.77
N ASN A 187 -12.20 -7.59 -2.63
CA ASN A 187 -13.03 -8.77 -2.34
C ASN A 187 -12.26 -9.86 -1.58
N SER A 188 -10.95 -9.73 -1.40
CA SER A 188 -10.11 -10.73 -0.72
C SER A 188 -10.21 -10.57 0.80
N GLN A 189 -9.68 -11.52 1.57
CA GLN A 189 -9.68 -11.46 3.04
C GLN A 189 -8.75 -10.40 3.65
N GLY A 190 -7.95 -9.74 2.82
CA GLY A 190 -7.12 -8.60 3.18
C GLY A 190 -6.42 -8.06 1.94
N ASP A 191 -5.64 -7.00 2.11
CA ASP A 191 -4.93 -6.37 1.00
C ASP A 191 -3.73 -7.21 0.51
N ALA A 192 -3.08 -6.78 -0.57
CA ALA A 192 -1.99 -7.55 -1.16
C ALA A 192 -0.77 -7.73 -0.24
N LEU A 193 -0.49 -6.77 0.64
CA LEU A 193 0.62 -6.85 1.58
C LEU A 193 0.28 -7.79 2.75
N GLU A 194 -0.93 -7.68 3.29
CA GLU A 194 -1.47 -8.59 4.29
C GLU A 194 -1.51 -10.03 3.78
N MET A 195 -2.01 -10.23 2.56
CA MET A 195 -2.08 -11.54 1.93
C MET A 195 -0.69 -12.11 1.63
N ALA A 196 0.27 -11.31 1.17
CA ALA A 196 1.64 -11.80 0.99
C ALA A 196 2.22 -12.31 2.32
N ASN A 197 2.08 -11.55 3.41
CA ASN A 197 2.57 -11.98 4.72
C ASN A 197 1.81 -13.22 5.24
N PHE A 198 0.48 -13.27 5.07
CA PHE A 198 -0.35 -14.40 5.46
C PHE A 198 0.01 -15.69 4.71
N PHE A 199 0.24 -15.59 3.40
CA PHE A 199 0.65 -16.73 2.58
C PHE A 199 1.96 -17.31 3.08
N LEU A 200 2.95 -16.48 3.38
CA LEU A 200 4.21 -16.94 3.96
C LEU A 200 4.01 -17.63 5.32
N GLN A 201 3.19 -17.03 6.19
CA GLN A 201 2.92 -17.55 7.54
C GLN A 201 2.14 -18.86 7.54
N SER A 202 1.37 -19.14 6.49
CA SER A 202 0.63 -20.41 6.33
C SER A 202 1.55 -21.63 6.21
N GLY A 203 2.80 -21.44 5.80
CA GLY A 203 3.75 -22.52 5.52
C GLY A 203 3.52 -23.24 4.18
N VAL A 204 2.50 -22.86 3.41
CA VAL A 204 2.24 -23.40 2.05
C VAL A 204 3.31 -22.95 1.05
N VAL A 205 3.84 -21.74 1.23
CA VAL A 205 4.89 -21.15 0.39
C VAL A 205 6.12 -20.85 1.23
N ASN A 206 7.30 -20.80 0.61
CA ASN A 206 8.56 -20.60 1.33
C ASN A 206 9.23 -19.25 1.07
N ALA A 207 8.62 -18.42 0.22
CA ALA A 207 8.99 -17.03 -0.01
C ALA A 207 7.79 -16.28 -0.60
N VAL A 208 7.76 -14.97 -0.37
CA VAL A 208 6.80 -14.04 -0.97
C VAL A 208 7.53 -12.77 -1.38
N ASP A 209 7.01 -12.10 -2.40
CA ASP A 209 7.49 -10.80 -2.86
C ASP A 209 6.29 -9.92 -3.25
N PRO A 210 5.84 -9.02 -2.36
CA PRO A 210 4.81 -8.05 -2.69
C PRO A 210 5.26 -7.14 -3.84
N GLY A 211 4.35 -6.79 -4.75
CA GLY A 211 4.65 -5.83 -5.81
C GLY A 211 4.82 -4.42 -5.25
N ILE A 212 6.05 -4.05 -4.88
CA ILE A 212 6.38 -2.71 -4.38
C ILE A 212 6.73 -1.79 -5.56
N GLY A 213 6.18 -0.59 -5.55
CA GLY A 213 6.44 0.44 -6.55
C GLY A 213 6.79 1.79 -5.93
N ILE A 214 7.38 2.66 -6.74
CA ILE A 214 7.64 4.06 -6.42
C ILE A 214 6.94 4.91 -7.47
N TYR A 215 6.05 5.81 -7.04
CA TYR A 215 5.25 6.64 -7.95
C TYR A 215 5.54 8.12 -7.70
N PRO A 216 5.73 8.92 -8.75
CA PRO A 216 5.90 10.35 -8.61
C PRO A 216 4.59 11.01 -8.16
N VAL A 217 4.71 12.06 -7.34
CA VAL A 217 3.56 12.81 -6.79
C VAL A 217 3.69 14.32 -6.97
N ARG A 218 4.51 14.76 -7.93
CA ARG A 218 4.78 16.17 -8.21
C ARG A 218 4.89 16.47 -9.70
#